data_AF-A0AB39RTG5-F1
#
_entry.id   AF-A0AB39RTG5-F1
#
_cell.length_a   1.000
_cell.length_b   1.000
_cell.length_c   1.000
_cell.angle_alpha   90.00
_cell.angle_beta   90.00
_cell.angle_gamma   90.00
#
_symmetry.space_group_name_H-M   'P 1'
#
loop_
_entity.id
_entity.type
_entity.pdbx_description
1 polymer ?
#
loop_
_entity_poly.entity_id
_entity_poly.type
_entity_poly.pdbx_seq_one_letter_code
_entity_poly.pdbx_strand_id
1 'polypeptide(L)'
;MNGIEFFHYPSDEHPSSHLWGLRVDGTDLRAHAAWATRERWRPELEDQFEDQERESAELIWRQHDGLGVVDFEDRPDHFLSPAAVPLLGCSCGIWGCWPLMARIAVAPTTVTWSSFRQPHRAQWGELPIGLFVFERKAYEEALRSPAVLTEDPLGPPPARLGVV
;
A
#
# COMPACT_ATOMS: atom_id res chain seq x y z
N MET A 1 -5.49 -15.64 12.05
CA MET A 1 -5.82 -14.23 11.73
C MET A 1 -4.51 -13.53 11.45
N ASN A 2 -4.51 -12.60 10.51
CA ASN A 2 -3.35 -11.80 10.18
C ASN A 2 -3.11 -10.76 11.28
N GLY A 3 -1.85 -10.37 11.49
CA GLY A 3 -1.46 -9.20 12.26
C GLY A 3 -1.46 -7.95 11.38
N ILE A 4 -1.84 -6.81 11.95
CA ILE A 4 -1.80 -5.50 11.29
C ILE A 4 -0.96 -4.55 12.14
N GLU A 5 -0.11 -3.77 11.48
CA GLU A 5 0.54 -2.61 12.07
C GLU A 5 0.19 -1.37 11.25
N PHE A 6 -0.23 -0.32 11.95
CA PHE A 6 -0.31 1.03 11.41
C PHE A 6 0.88 1.83 11.93
N PHE A 7 1.47 2.65 11.07
CA PHE A 7 2.54 3.55 11.46
C PHE A 7 2.51 4.83 10.63
N HIS A 8 3.19 5.85 11.12
CA HIS A 8 3.50 7.07 10.39
C HIS A 8 4.98 7.09 10.05
N TYR A 9 5.34 7.57 8.87
CA TYR A 9 6.73 7.77 8.44
C TYR A 9 6.85 9.04 7.60
N PRO A 10 8.01 9.69 7.53
CA PRO A 10 8.19 10.89 6.72
C PRO A 10 8.07 10.57 5.21
N SER A 11 7.48 11.48 4.45
CA SER A 11 7.49 11.41 2.98
C SER A 11 8.86 11.83 2.44
N ASP A 12 9.38 11.08 1.46
CA ASP A 12 10.62 11.45 0.77
C ASP A 12 10.44 12.73 -0.08
N GLU A 13 9.29 12.91 -0.73
CA GLU A 13 8.99 14.11 -1.53
C GLU A 13 8.66 15.33 -0.66
N HIS A 14 8.04 15.09 0.51
CA HIS A 14 7.60 16.15 1.42
C HIS A 14 8.02 15.84 2.87
N PRO A 15 9.30 16.06 3.25
CA PRO A 15 9.83 15.63 4.56
C PRO A 15 9.15 16.23 5.79
N SER A 16 8.40 17.33 5.63
CA SER A 16 7.58 17.92 6.70
C SER A 16 6.25 17.19 6.94
N SER A 17 5.87 16.29 6.03
CA SER A 17 4.60 15.56 6.04
C SER A 17 4.83 14.10 6.41
N HIS A 18 3.90 13.55 7.20
CA HIS A 18 3.87 12.12 7.51
C HIS A 18 2.83 11.41 6.66
N LEU A 19 3.12 10.14 6.36
CA LEU A 19 2.26 9.24 5.61
C LEU A 19 1.85 8.06 6.47
N TRP A 20 0.64 7.54 6.25
CA TRP A 20 0.15 6.29 6.78
C TRP A 20 0.86 5.11 6.11
N GLY A 21 1.52 4.30 6.91
CA GLY A 21 2.10 3.03 6.53
C GLY A 21 1.35 1.85 7.14
N LEU A 22 1.35 0.74 6.42
CA LEU A 22 0.58 -0.45 6.72
C LEU A 22 1.48 -1.67 6.56
N ARG A 23 1.55 -2.53 7.59
CA ARG A 23 2.14 -3.87 7.46
C ARG A 23 1.13 -4.93 7.80
N VAL A 24 1.11 -5.99 7.00
CA VAL A 24 0.36 -7.21 7.29
C VAL A 24 1.36 -8.32 7.56
N ASP A 25 1.26 -8.97 8.72
CA ASP A 25 2.19 -10.02 9.16
C ASP A 25 3.67 -9.59 9.02
N GLY A 26 3.98 -8.33 9.35
CA GLY A 26 5.31 -7.74 9.27
C GLY A 26 5.77 -7.31 7.87
N THR A 27 4.99 -7.57 6.81
CA THR A 27 5.32 -7.19 5.43
C THR A 27 4.63 -5.87 5.06
N ASP A 28 5.39 -4.92 4.52
CA ASP A 28 4.85 -3.63 4.07
C ASP A 28 3.84 -3.83 2.94
N LEU A 29 2.68 -3.17 3.01
CA LEU A 29 1.63 -3.30 2.00
C LEU A 29 2.09 -2.84 0.61
N ARG A 30 3.04 -1.89 0.54
CA ARG A 30 3.68 -1.47 -0.73
C ARG A 30 4.44 -2.63 -1.36
N ALA A 31 5.11 -3.46 -0.57
CA ALA A 31 5.78 -4.66 -1.05
C ALA A 31 4.78 -5.69 -1.60
N HIS A 32 3.65 -5.92 -0.92
CA HIS A 32 2.57 -6.76 -1.45
C HIS A 32 2.05 -6.25 -2.80
N ALA A 33 1.85 -4.93 -2.91
CA ALA A 33 1.41 -4.30 -4.15
C ALA A 33 2.43 -4.46 -5.28
N ALA A 34 3.71 -4.23 -4.99
CA ALA A 34 4.82 -4.40 -5.94
C ALA A 34 4.83 -5.80 -6.55
N TRP A 35 4.78 -6.85 -5.73
CA TRP A 35 4.74 -8.23 -6.22
C TRP A 35 3.47 -8.54 -7.01
N ALA A 36 2.33 -7.99 -6.60
CA ALA A 36 1.04 -8.26 -7.24
C ALA A 36 0.88 -7.57 -8.62
N THR A 37 1.55 -6.42 -8.82
CA THR A 37 1.50 -5.69 -10.10
C THR A 37 2.68 -6.00 -11.03
N ARG A 38 3.80 -6.54 -10.51
CA ARG A 38 5.01 -6.87 -11.27
C ARG A 38 4.74 -7.49 -12.65
N GLU A 39 4.07 -8.64 -12.70
CA GLU A 39 3.82 -9.36 -13.96
C GLU A 39 2.82 -8.63 -14.90
N ARG A 40 1.98 -7.75 -14.33
CA ARG A 40 1.00 -6.98 -15.10
C ARG A 40 1.59 -5.71 -15.69
N TRP A 41 2.52 -5.09 -14.96
CA TRP A 41 3.10 -3.81 -15.33
C TRP A 41 4.37 -3.95 -16.16
N ARG A 42 5.15 -5.03 -15.98
CA ARG A 42 6.38 -5.28 -16.74
C ARG A 42 6.20 -5.11 -18.26
N PRO A 43 5.15 -5.64 -18.91
CA PRO A 43 4.98 -5.45 -20.35
C PRO A 43 4.75 -3.99 -20.77
N GLU A 44 4.24 -3.14 -19.87
CA GLU A 44 4.11 -1.71 -20.14
C GLU A 44 5.45 -0.99 -20.01
N LEU A 45 6.40 -1.52 -19.23
CA LEU A 45 7.72 -0.93 -18.95
C LEU A 45 8.81 -1.40 -19.93
N GLU A 46 8.55 -2.40 -20.75
CA GLU A 46 9.51 -2.93 -21.72
C GLU A 46 10.04 -1.84 -22.65
N ASP A 47 11.36 -1.87 -22.90
CA ASP A 47 12.10 -0.96 -23.76
C ASP A 47 12.04 0.53 -23.36
N GLN A 48 11.61 0.85 -22.14
CA GLN A 48 11.61 2.23 -21.63
C GLN A 48 12.96 2.68 -21.07
N PHE A 49 13.85 1.74 -20.77
CA PHE A 49 15.06 1.98 -19.97
C PHE A 49 16.30 1.31 -20.56
N GLU A 50 17.46 1.92 -20.35
CA GLU A 50 18.75 1.31 -20.70
C GLU A 50 19.07 0.12 -19.76
N ASP A 51 18.79 0.27 -18.46
CA ASP A 51 18.89 -0.79 -17.45
C ASP A 51 17.50 -1.28 -17.06
N GLN A 52 16.91 -2.10 -17.95
CA GLN A 52 15.53 -2.57 -17.84
C GLN A 52 15.22 -3.24 -16.50
N GLU A 53 16.13 -4.09 -16.01
CA GLU A 53 15.93 -4.85 -14.78
C GLU A 53 15.88 -3.93 -13.56
N ARG A 54 16.89 -3.06 -13.40
CA ARG A 54 16.99 -2.16 -12.26
C ARG A 54 15.86 -1.14 -12.24
N GLU A 55 15.61 -0.48 -13.38
CA GLU A 55 14.67 0.64 -13.43
C GLU A 55 13.22 0.17 -13.34
N SER A 56 12.91 -1.02 -13.89
CA SER A 56 11.62 -1.65 -13.64
C SER A 56 11.46 -2.06 -12.16
N ALA A 57 12.51 -2.59 -11.53
CA ALA A 57 12.45 -2.94 -10.11
C ALA A 57 12.16 -1.71 -9.24
N GLU A 58 12.87 -0.60 -9.47
CA GLU A 58 12.64 0.65 -8.75
C GLU A 58 11.21 1.17 -8.96
N LEU A 59 10.74 1.25 -10.20
CA LEU A 59 9.40 1.73 -10.50
C LEU A 59 8.30 0.85 -9.89
N ILE A 60 8.42 -0.47 -10.00
CA ILE A 60 7.45 -1.42 -9.43
C ILE A 60 7.48 -1.33 -7.89
N TRP A 61 8.65 -1.20 -7.28
CA TRP A 61 8.79 -1.14 -5.82
C TRP A 61 8.25 0.17 -5.25
N ARG A 62 8.55 1.30 -5.89
CA ARG A 62 8.22 2.66 -5.46
C ARG A 62 6.93 3.21 -6.07
N GLN A 63 6.10 2.35 -6.65
CA GLN A 63 4.89 2.74 -7.36
C GLN A 63 3.80 3.36 -6.46
N HIS A 64 3.87 3.05 -5.17
CA HIS A 64 2.93 3.53 -4.16
C HIS A 64 3.70 4.14 -2.99
N ASP A 65 3.02 5.05 -2.32
CA ASP A 65 3.41 5.58 -1.02
C ASP A 65 2.23 5.47 -0.05
N GLY A 66 2.45 5.89 1.20
CA GLY A 66 1.40 5.96 2.20
C GLY A 66 0.35 7.03 1.88
N LEU A 67 -0.81 6.97 2.55
CA LEU A 67 -1.79 8.06 2.49
C LEU A 67 -1.33 9.23 3.36
N GLY A 68 -1.47 10.47 2.89
CA GLY A 68 -1.10 11.64 3.69
C GLY A 68 -1.87 11.69 5.00
N VAL A 69 -1.19 11.83 6.15
CA VAL A 69 -1.88 11.91 7.46
C VAL A 69 -2.85 13.09 7.48
N VAL A 70 -2.40 14.24 6.96
CA VAL A 70 -3.22 15.47 6.86
C VAL A 70 -4.44 15.29 5.96
N ASP A 71 -4.32 14.53 4.86
CA ASP A 71 -5.44 14.31 3.92
C ASP A 71 -6.57 13.43 4.50
N PHE A 72 -6.27 12.71 5.59
CA PHE A 72 -7.16 11.75 6.22
C PHE A 72 -7.38 12.01 7.72
N GLU A 73 -6.88 13.12 8.27
CA GLU A 73 -7.01 13.44 9.70
C GLU A 73 -8.47 13.56 10.15
N ASP A 74 -9.32 14.16 9.31
CA ASP A 74 -10.75 14.32 9.55
C ASP A 74 -11.57 13.04 9.27
N ARG A 75 -10.91 11.94 8.90
CA ARG A 75 -11.54 10.63 8.60
C ARG A 75 -10.89 9.52 9.44
N PRO A 76 -11.00 9.60 10.78
CA PRO A 76 -10.34 8.65 11.68
C PRO A 76 -10.84 7.21 11.54
N ASP A 77 -12.02 7.02 10.95
CA ASP A 77 -12.63 5.73 10.65
C ASP A 77 -12.38 5.25 9.22
N HIS A 78 -11.53 5.92 8.43
CA HIS A 78 -11.25 5.58 7.03
C HIS A 78 -10.93 4.08 6.84
N PHE A 79 -10.03 3.55 7.66
CA PHE A 79 -9.62 2.14 7.65
C PHE A 79 -10.64 1.18 8.28
N LEU A 80 -11.77 1.69 8.79
CA LEU A 80 -12.91 0.94 9.31
C LEU A 80 -14.19 1.19 8.50
N SER A 81 -14.14 2.00 7.44
CA SER A 81 -15.29 2.33 6.62
C SER A 81 -15.67 1.13 5.75
N PRO A 82 -16.89 0.57 5.87
CA PRO A 82 -17.30 -0.65 5.17
C PRO A 82 -17.59 -0.39 3.68
N ALA A 83 -16.55 -0.02 2.93
CA ALA A 83 -16.60 0.38 1.54
C ALA A 83 -15.29 -0.02 0.81
N ALA A 84 -15.22 0.28 -0.49
CA ALA A 84 -13.94 0.30 -1.18
C ALA A 84 -13.22 1.61 -0.87
N VAL A 85 -12.05 1.53 -0.25
CA VAL A 85 -11.25 2.69 0.18
C VAL A 85 -9.81 2.56 -0.31
N PRO A 86 -9.10 3.68 -0.56
CA PRO A 86 -7.66 3.63 -0.78
C PRO A 86 -6.95 3.15 0.49
N LEU A 87 -5.96 2.28 0.34
CA LEU A 87 -5.04 1.89 1.40
C LEU A 87 -3.64 2.46 1.17
N LEU A 88 -3.26 2.68 -0.09
CA LEU A 88 -2.01 3.35 -0.49
C LEU A 88 -2.31 4.45 -1.50
N GLY A 89 -1.46 5.46 -1.54
CA GLY A 89 -1.48 6.57 -2.50
C GLY A 89 -0.36 6.46 -3.54
N CYS A 90 -0.29 7.44 -4.43
CA CYS A 90 0.83 7.57 -5.36
C CYS A 90 2.02 8.24 -4.68
N SER A 91 3.23 7.86 -5.09
CA SER A 91 4.48 8.50 -4.66
C SER A 91 4.65 9.94 -5.15
N CYS A 92 3.85 10.42 -6.10
CA CYS A 92 3.83 11.83 -6.50
C CYS A 92 3.12 12.78 -5.50
N GLY A 93 2.75 12.29 -4.32
CA GLY A 93 2.05 13.04 -3.28
C GLY A 93 0.53 13.18 -3.50
N ILE A 94 0.00 12.93 -4.70
CA ILE A 94 -1.44 12.94 -4.96
C ILE A 94 -1.98 11.53 -4.78
N TRP A 95 -2.62 11.25 -3.63
CA TRP A 95 -3.12 9.91 -3.30
C TRP A 95 -3.99 9.30 -4.40
N GLY A 96 -4.83 10.11 -5.06
CA GLY A 96 -5.77 9.67 -6.10
C GLY A 96 -5.15 9.44 -7.48
N CYS A 97 -3.87 9.79 -7.69
CA CYS A 97 -3.20 9.62 -8.98
C CYS A 97 -2.93 8.14 -9.29
N TRP A 98 -2.56 7.36 -8.28
CA TRP A 98 -2.28 5.93 -8.41
C TRP A 98 -2.60 5.19 -7.09
N PRO A 99 -3.88 5.08 -6.69
CA PRO A 99 -4.23 4.47 -5.41
C PRO A 99 -4.27 2.94 -5.51
N LEU A 100 -3.91 2.27 -4.41
CA LEU A 100 -4.29 0.87 -4.18
C LEU A 100 -5.62 0.86 -3.42
N MET A 101 -6.68 0.42 -4.07
CA MET A 101 -8.01 0.31 -3.45
C MET A 101 -8.21 -1.09 -2.87
N ALA A 102 -8.87 -1.19 -1.72
CA ALA A 102 -9.35 -2.46 -1.17
C ALA A 102 -10.77 -2.31 -0.63
N ARG A 103 -11.55 -3.39 -0.66
CA ARG A 103 -12.84 -3.48 0.02
C ARG A 103 -12.62 -3.86 1.47
N ILE A 104 -13.15 -3.03 2.37
CA ILE A 104 -13.18 -3.28 3.80
C ILE A 104 -14.55 -3.82 4.18
N ALA A 105 -14.55 -4.92 4.94
CA ALA A 105 -15.74 -5.43 5.61
C ALA A 105 -15.48 -5.48 7.11
N VAL A 106 -16.35 -4.85 7.89
CA VAL A 106 -16.26 -4.83 9.36
C VAL A 106 -17.39 -5.66 9.94
N ALA A 107 -17.03 -6.72 10.65
CA ALA A 107 -17.93 -7.58 11.40
C ALA A 107 -17.78 -7.31 12.92
N PRO A 108 -18.58 -7.93 13.80
CA PRO A 108 -18.45 -7.73 15.24
C PRO A 108 -17.07 -8.08 15.81
N THR A 109 -16.38 -9.08 15.25
CA THR A 109 -15.09 -9.59 15.76
C THR A 109 -13.96 -9.54 14.76
N THR A 110 -14.21 -9.15 13.51
CA THR A 110 -13.17 -9.14 12.46
C THR A 110 -13.26 -7.91 11.57
N VAL A 111 -12.10 -7.49 11.06
CA VAL A 111 -11.98 -6.60 9.90
C VAL A 111 -11.38 -7.40 8.76
N THR A 112 -11.93 -7.28 7.56
CA THR A 112 -11.48 -8.01 6.38
C THR A 112 -11.12 -7.05 5.26
N TRP A 113 -9.93 -7.21 4.69
CA TRP A 113 -9.52 -6.54 3.46
C TRP A 113 -9.52 -7.53 2.30
N SER A 114 -10.12 -7.13 1.19
CA SER A 114 -10.31 -7.97 0.01
C SER A 114 -10.38 -7.13 -1.27
N SER A 115 -10.41 -7.79 -2.43
CA SER A 115 -10.68 -7.12 -3.71
C SER A 115 -9.75 -5.95 -4.00
N PHE A 116 -8.44 -6.19 -3.83
CA PHE A 116 -7.40 -5.22 -4.11
C PHE A 116 -7.36 -4.86 -5.59
N ARG A 117 -7.38 -3.57 -5.94
CA ARG A 117 -7.47 -3.10 -7.33
C ARG A 117 -6.71 -1.79 -7.56
N GLN A 118 -6.27 -1.61 -8.80
CA GLN A 118 -5.77 -0.33 -9.31
C GLN A 118 -6.85 0.27 -10.24
N PRO A 119 -7.58 1.33 -9.83
CA PRO A 119 -8.75 1.83 -10.56
C PRO A 119 -8.42 2.46 -11.93
N HIS A 120 -7.23 3.00 -12.10
CA HIS A 120 -6.71 3.56 -13.37
C HIS A 120 -6.12 2.49 -14.31
N ARG A 121 -6.14 1.22 -13.89
CA ARG A 121 -5.76 0.04 -14.69
C ARG A 121 -6.81 -1.05 -14.55
N ALA A 122 -8.06 -0.74 -14.92
CA ALA A 122 -9.19 -1.66 -14.79
C ALA A 122 -8.94 -3.04 -15.44
N GLN A 123 -8.16 -3.09 -16.53
CA GLN A 123 -7.78 -4.34 -17.21
C GLN A 123 -6.92 -5.28 -16.36
N TRP A 124 -6.26 -4.79 -15.31
CA TRP A 124 -5.50 -5.63 -14.37
C TRP A 124 -6.42 -6.49 -13.48
N GLY A 125 -7.69 -6.11 -13.38
CA GLY A 125 -8.68 -6.79 -12.55
C GLY A 125 -8.33 -6.73 -11.06
N GLU A 126 -8.69 -7.79 -10.34
CA GLU A 126 -8.29 -7.97 -8.95
C GLU A 126 -6.82 -8.39 -8.86
N LEU A 127 -6.07 -7.69 -8.02
CA LEU A 127 -4.65 -7.93 -7.78
C LEU A 127 -4.48 -9.13 -6.82
N PRO A 128 -3.51 -10.03 -7.06
CA PRO A 128 -3.26 -11.21 -6.24
C PRO A 128 -2.54 -10.88 -4.93
N ILE A 129 -2.98 -9.84 -4.21
CA ILE A 129 -2.51 -9.51 -2.86
C ILE A 129 -3.15 -10.46 -1.83
N GLY A 130 -4.40 -10.88 -2.08
CA GLY A 130 -5.09 -11.89 -1.30
C GLY A 130 -6.21 -11.34 -0.41
N LEU A 131 -6.59 -12.14 0.58
CA LEU A 131 -7.60 -11.84 1.59
C LEU A 131 -6.89 -11.72 2.93
N PHE A 132 -7.05 -10.60 3.62
CA PHE A 132 -6.55 -10.45 4.99
C PHE A 132 -7.70 -10.36 5.97
N VAL A 133 -7.61 -11.12 7.06
CA VAL A 133 -8.62 -11.18 8.12
C VAL A 133 -7.95 -10.90 9.45
N PHE A 134 -8.33 -9.77 10.05
CA PHE A 134 -7.80 -9.27 11.30
C PHE A 134 -8.79 -9.48 12.43
N GLU A 135 -8.29 -9.73 13.64
CA GLU A 135 -9.10 -9.61 14.85
C GLU A 135 -9.44 -8.12 15.05
N ARG A 136 -10.73 -7.80 15.23
CA ARG A 136 -11.19 -6.41 15.20
C ARG A 136 -10.63 -5.57 16.34
N LYS A 137 -10.56 -6.10 17.56
CA LYS A 137 -10.06 -5.34 18.70
C LYS A 137 -8.59 -4.97 18.53
N ALA A 138 -7.75 -5.91 18.09
CA ALA A 138 -6.34 -5.68 17.78
C ALA A 138 -6.16 -4.67 16.64
N TYR A 139 -7.00 -4.76 15.60
CA TYR A 139 -6.98 -3.80 14.49
C TYR A 139 -7.29 -2.37 14.94
N GLU A 140 -8.36 -2.19 15.72
CA GLU A 140 -8.76 -0.88 16.25
C GLU A 140 -7.72 -0.31 17.21
N GLU A 141 -7.04 -1.17 17.99
CA GLU A 141 -5.94 -0.76 18.87
C GLU A 141 -4.72 -0.28 18.07
N ALA A 142 -4.30 -1.05 17.06
CA ALA A 142 -3.20 -0.66 16.18
C ALA A 142 -3.49 0.65 15.43
N LEU A 143 -4.73 0.85 14.97
CA LEU A 143 -5.15 2.07 14.27
C LEU A 143 -5.17 3.30 15.19
N ARG A 144 -5.58 3.15 16.46
CA ARG A 144 -5.68 4.26 17.41
C ARG A 144 -4.32 4.80 17.85
N SER A 145 -3.28 3.97 17.81
CA SER A 145 -1.95 4.37 18.26
C SER A 145 -0.87 3.87 17.28
N PRO A 146 -0.81 4.46 16.07
CA PRO A 146 0.20 4.12 15.09
C PRO A 146 1.60 4.44 15.64
N ALA A 147 2.58 3.57 15.37
CA ALA A 147 3.97 3.89 15.65
C ALA A 147 4.43 5.06 14.77
N VAL A 148 5.41 5.85 15.22
CA VAL A 148 6.04 6.88 14.38
C VAL A 148 7.47 6.45 14.09
N LEU A 149 7.76 6.25 12.81
CA LEU A 149 9.09 5.89 12.30
C LEU A 149 9.83 7.15 11.89
N THR A 150 11.16 7.11 12.00
CA THR A 150 12.04 8.23 11.64
C THR A 150 12.45 8.23 10.17
N GLU A 151 12.19 7.15 9.45
CA GLU A 151 12.54 6.94 8.05
C GLU A 151 11.50 6.04 7.36
N ASP A 152 11.47 6.06 6.03
CA ASP A 152 10.65 5.15 5.24
C ASP A 152 11.14 3.69 5.40
N PRO A 153 10.30 2.77 5.91
CA PRO A 153 10.72 1.40 6.15
C PRO A 153 10.76 0.48 4.92
N LEU A 154 10.35 0.94 3.72
CA LEU A 154 10.24 0.05 2.55
C LEU A 154 11.57 -0.58 2.16
N GLY A 155 12.67 0.16 2.34
CA GLY A 155 14.00 -0.24 1.90
C GLY A 155 14.15 -0.30 0.38
N PRO A 156 15.31 -0.77 -0.12
CA PRO A 156 15.57 -0.90 -1.56
C PRO A 156 14.78 -2.07 -2.19
N PRO A 157 14.58 -2.07 -3.53
CA PRO A 157 13.91 -3.17 -4.21
C PRO A 157 14.62 -4.52 -3.99
N PRO A 158 13.87 -5.61 -3.78
CA PRO A 158 14.46 -6.95 -3.75
C PRO A 158 15.07 -7.32 -5.11
N ALA A 159 16.24 -7.97 -5.10
CA ALA A 159 17.00 -8.33 -6.30
C ALA A 159 16.26 -9.18 -7.37
N ARG A 160 15.10 -9.76 -7.05
CA ARG A 160 14.28 -10.55 -7.99
C ARG A 160 13.08 -9.82 -8.54
N LEU A 161 12.83 -8.57 -8.10
CA LEU A 161 11.64 -7.85 -8.52
C LEU A 161 11.72 -7.44 -10.00
N GLY A 162 12.90 -7.05 -10.48
CA GLY A 162 13.13 -6.66 -11.88
C GLY A 162 13.45 -7.80 -12.83
N VAL A 163 13.84 -8.97 -12.32
CA VAL A 163 14.23 -10.14 -13.12
C VAL A 163 13.03 -10.69 -13.87
N VAL A 164 13.24 -11.50 -14.92
CA VAL A 164 12.17 -12.30 -15.58
C VAL A 164 11.97 -13.62 -14.85
#